data_AF-A0A449BN70-F1
#
_entry.id   AF-A0A449BN70-F1
#
_cell.length_a   1.000
_cell.length_b   1.000
_cell.length_c   1.000
_cell.angle_alpha   90.00
_cell.angle_beta   90.00
_cell.angle_gamma   90.00
#
_symmetry.space_group_name_H-M   'P 1'
#
loop_
_entity.id
_entity.type
_entity.pdbx_description
1 polymer ?
#
loop_
_entity_poly.entity_id
_entity_poly.type
_entity_poly.pdbx_seq_one_letter_code
_entity_poly.pdbx_strand_id
1 'polypeptide(L)'
;MEEHMCENFNFLWEDFPDTLSNGNYQFKHDDINNKYCEDDIDNCETDLDKINAGCFVLFEMFFSKSDSFTKYAKNNINIAGYILAWLSYMLSLKQNDEIRKLQDFYDKYIKNKDVYNKKLTDVSGYDSYMDLIDKYKELMTINISSMPNFYGPLKSLCDMYTECIRSKSDCTNCLEKAKDFDSKYRELNGSDIKGNNSYMNILYSLSTDYNNLKKNIFEKCSDSINISSFPEIKPPEGPFEIFEVTSSSSSIASKLIPVLLIFFAIPVFLGIAYKYSLFGFDKRLHRQCLREKLKKVKKKMNHYI
;
A
#
# COMPACT_ATOMS: atom_id res chain seq x y z
N MET A 1 6.81 8.00 -0.78
CA MET A 1 6.41 6.71 -0.20
C MET A 1 6.80 6.71 1.24
N GLU A 2 5.85 6.42 2.10
CA GLU A 2 6.13 6.23 3.51
C GLU A 2 6.88 4.90 3.70
N GLU A 3 8.06 4.95 4.33
CA GLU A 3 8.99 3.83 4.47
C GLU A 3 8.32 2.56 5.03
N HIS A 4 7.32 2.74 5.89
CA HIS A 4 6.60 1.68 6.59
C HIS A 4 5.42 1.08 5.81
N MET A 5 4.99 1.72 4.72
CA MET A 5 3.81 1.26 3.97
C MET A 5 4.00 -0.12 3.37
N CYS A 6 5.08 -0.28 2.60
CA CYS A 6 5.37 -1.55 1.98
C CYS A 6 5.83 -2.61 2.99
N GLU A 7 6.28 -2.21 4.17
CA GLU A 7 6.61 -3.15 5.24
C GLU A 7 5.35 -3.81 5.81
N ASN A 8 4.31 -3.03 6.08
CA ASN A 8 3.03 -3.54 6.55
C ASN A 8 2.35 -4.42 5.50
N PHE A 9 2.37 -4.02 4.23
CA PHE A 9 1.85 -4.87 3.15
C PHE A 9 2.64 -6.16 3.00
N ASN A 10 3.98 -6.12 3.08
CA ASN A 10 4.80 -7.34 3.05
C ASN A 10 4.50 -8.27 4.23
N PHE A 11 4.35 -7.72 5.44
CA PHE A 11 3.93 -8.50 6.62
C PHE A 11 2.61 -9.20 6.35
N LEU A 12 1.61 -8.46 5.85
CA LEU A 12 0.33 -9.04 5.48
C LEU A 12 0.48 -10.13 4.41
N TRP A 13 1.24 -9.92 3.32
CA TRP A 13 1.35 -10.91 2.24
C TRP A 13 2.14 -12.17 2.65
N GLU A 14 3.06 -12.05 3.61
CA GLU A 14 3.76 -13.19 4.18
C GLU A 14 2.79 -14.11 4.95
N ASP A 15 1.87 -13.53 5.71
CA ASP A 15 0.90 -14.28 6.52
C ASP A 15 -0.41 -14.62 5.79
N PHE A 16 -1.01 -13.64 5.12
CA PHE A 16 -2.21 -13.76 4.30
C PHE A 16 -1.91 -13.46 2.82
N PRO A 17 -1.46 -14.46 2.05
CA PRO A 17 -0.98 -14.27 0.69
C PRO A 17 -2.08 -13.81 -0.25
N ASP A 18 -1.66 -13.02 -1.23
CA ASP A 18 -2.50 -12.52 -2.31
C ASP A 18 -2.68 -13.56 -3.44
N THR A 19 -2.77 -14.84 -3.04
CA THR A 19 -2.88 -16.02 -3.91
C THR A 19 -3.74 -17.09 -3.24
N LEU A 20 -4.41 -17.92 -4.04
CA LEU A 20 -5.22 -19.03 -3.53
C LEU A 20 -4.39 -20.30 -3.35
N SER A 21 -4.68 -21.05 -2.29
CA SER A 21 -4.16 -22.40 -2.05
C SER A 21 -5.31 -23.40 -2.15
N ASN A 22 -5.24 -24.31 -3.12
CA ASN A 22 -6.32 -25.25 -3.45
C ASN A 22 -7.69 -24.56 -3.65
N GLY A 23 -7.69 -23.37 -4.25
CA GLY A 23 -8.91 -22.60 -4.54
C GLY A 23 -9.50 -21.83 -3.35
N ASN A 24 -8.82 -21.79 -2.19
CA ASN A 24 -9.27 -21.09 -0.98
C ASN A 24 -8.20 -20.15 -0.44
N TYR A 25 -8.60 -19.18 0.38
CA TYR A 25 -7.66 -18.36 1.13
C TYR A 25 -7.18 -19.08 2.39
N GLN A 26 -5.88 -18.97 2.64
CA GLN A 26 -5.22 -19.61 3.76
C GLN A 26 -4.22 -18.66 4.38
N PHE A 27 -4.27 -18.53 5.70
CA PHE A 27 -3.16 -17.97 6.46
C PHE A 27 -1.98 -18.95 6.43
N LYS A 28 -0.77 -18.43 6.35
CA LYS A 28 0.48 -19.20 6.36
C LYS A 28 1.10 -19.27 7.75
N HIS A 29 0.80 -18.29 8.59
CA HIS A 29 1.24 -18.20 9.96
C HIS A 29 0.04 -17.93 10.88
N ASP A 30 0.33 -17.97 12.17
CA ASP A 30 -0.65 -17.85 13.23
C ASP A 30 -0.76 -16.39 13.72
N ASP A 31 0.01 -15.45 13.16
CA ASP A 31 0.11 -14.08 13.66
C ASP A 31 -1.21 -13.30 13.52
N ILE A 32 -1.79 -13.24 12.30
CA ILE A 32 -3.10 -12.60 12.08
C ILE A 32 -4.21 -13.54 12.54
N ASN A 33 -4.11 -14.82 12.18
CA ASN A 33 -5.16 -15.79 12.50
C ASN A 33 -5.45 -15.86 14.01
N ASN A 34 -4.42 -15.94 14.85
CA ASN A 34 -4.65 -16.10 16.29
C ASN A 34 -5.13 -14.82 16.95
N LYS A 35 -4.65 -13.65 16.49
CA LYS A 35 -5.04 -12.38 17.11
C LYS A 35 -6.42 -11.90 16.65
N TYR A 36 -6.83 -12.21 15.43
CA TYR A 36 -8.02 -11.62 14.80
C TYR A 36 -9.12 -12.61 14.46
N CYS A 37 -8.83 -13.91 14.47
CA CYS A 37 -9.80 -14.96 14.18
C CYS A 37 -10.08 -15.87 15.40
N GLU A 38 -9.11 -16.15 16.27
CA GLU A 38 -9.33 -17.12 17.37
C GLU A 38 -10.20 -16.61 18.53
N ASP A 39 -10.23 -15.29 18.79
CA ASP A 39 -11.00 -14.71 19.89
C ASP A 39 -12.52 -14.61 19.60
N ASP A 40 -12.96 -14.87 18.37
CA ASP A 40 -14.36 -14.85 17.94
C ASP A 40 -14.53 -15.90 16.83
N ILE A 41 -15.20 -17.02 17.15
CA ILE A 41 -15.24 -18.22 16.29
C ILE A 41 -15.89 -17.97 14.92
N ASP A 42 -16.74 -16.93 14.82
CA ASP A 42 -17.37 -16.51 13.57
C ASP A 42 -16.40 -15.68 12.69
N ASN A 43 -15.25 -15.25 13.23
CA ASN A 43 -14.21 -14.59 12.47
C ASN A 43 -13.40 -15.63 11.69
N CYS A 44 -13.27 -15.40 10.38
CA CYS A 44 -12.43 -16.15 9.45
C CYS A 44 -12.93 -17.56 9.08
N GLU A 45 -14.19 -17.91 9.34
CA GLU A 45 -14.78 -19.18 8.89
C GLU A 45 -14.80 -19.29 7.35
N THR A 46 -15.28 -18.24 6.69
CA THR A 46 -15.35 -18.19 5.23
C THR A 46 -14.17 -17.43 4.63
N ASP A 47 -13.96 -17.62 3.33
CA ASP A 47 -12.99 -16.85 2.56
C ASP A 47 -13.23 -15.33 2.64
N LEU A 48 -14.49 -14.89 2.71
CA LEU A 48 -14.82 -13.47 2.85
C LEU A 48 -14.48 -12.96 4.26
N ASP A 49 -14.68 -13.77 5.29
CA ASP A 49 -14.34 -13.39 6.66
C ASP A 49 -12.81 -13.22 6.82
N LYS A 50 -12.02 -14.12 6.20
CA LYS A 50 -10.56 -14.00 6.16
C LYS A 50 -10.09 -12.74 5.45
N ILE A 51 -10.72 -12.40 4.32
CA ILE A 51 -10.44 -11.15 3.60
C ILE A 51 -10.77 -9.94 4.48
N ASN A 52 -11.90 -9.97 5.20
CA ASN A 52 -12.26 -8.91 6.13
C ASN A 52 -11.25 -8.77 7.27
N ALA A 53 -10.78 -9.87 7.85
CA ALA A 53 -9.73 -9.85 8.88
C ALA A 53 -8.44 -9.22 8.34
N GLY A 54 -7.97 -9.63 7.15
CA GLY A 54 -6.80 -9.01 6.52
C GLY A 54 -6.98 -7.51 6.22
N CYS A 55 -8.17 -7.11 5.77
CA CYS A 55 -8.51 -5.70 5.56
C CYS A 55 -8.45 -4.89 6.86
N PHE A 56 -9.08 -5.41 7.91
CA PHE A 56 -9.11 -4.77 9.23
C PHE A 56 -7.70 -4.61 9.80
N VAL A 57 -6.86 -5.64 9.69
CA VAL A 57 -5.46 -5.60 10.12
C VAL A 57 -4.68 -4.48 9.43
N LEU A 58 -4.86 -4.27 8.13
CA LEU A 58 -4.23 -3.14 7.45
C LEU A 58 -4.67 -1.81 8.04
N PHE A 59 -5.97 -1.60 8.26
CA PHE A 59 -6.46 -0.37 8.87
C PHE A 59 -5.90 -0.17 10.29
N GLU A 60 -5.81 -1.24 11.09
CA GLU A 60 -5.19 -1.15 12.41
C GLU A 60 -3.69 -0.81 12.32
N MET A 61 -2.94 -1.49 11.45
CA MET A 61 -1.50 -1.26 11.27
C MET A 61 -1.19 0.17 10.82
N PHE A 62 -2.03 0.76 9.98
CA PHE A 62 -1.79 2.10 9.45
C PHE A 62 -2.35 3.23 10.31
N PHE A 63 -3.49 3.01 10.97
CA PHE A 63 -4.26 4.09 11.56
C PHE A 63 -4.55 3.90 13.06
N SER A 64 -4.20 2.76 13.67
CA SER A 64 -4.32 2.56 15.12
C SER A 64 -3.29 3.34 15.94
N LYS A 65 -3.58 3.48 17.23
CA LYS A 65 -2.76 4.15 18.23
C LYS A 65 -1.58 3.23 18.62
N SER A 66 -0.48 3.29 17.88
CA SER A 66 0.81 2.78 18.37
C SER A 66 1.70 3.93 18.82
N ASP A 67 2.29 3.81 20.01
CA ASP A 67 3.13 4.83 20.65
C ASP A 67 4.55 4.93 20.06
N SER A 68 4.87 4.26 18.96
CA SER A 68 6.24 4.34 18.40
C SER A 68 6.40 4.19 16.89
N PHE A 69 5.39 3.79 16.11
CA PHE A 69 5.61 3.44 14.69
C PHE A 69 4.72 4.16 13.66
N THR A 70 3.55 4.70 14.05
CA THR A 70 2.50 5.10 13.08
C THR A 70 2.11 6.57 13.08
N LYS A 71 2.93 7.46 13.65
CA LYS A 71 2.59 8.90 13.72
C LYS A 71 2.47 9.54 12.32
N TYR A 72 3.15 9.01 11.30
CA TYR A 72 3.19 9.57 9.95
C TYR A 72 2.04 9.05 9.05
N ALA A 73 1.74 7.76 9.09
CA ALA A 73 0.63 7.14 8.36
C ALA A 73 -0.74 7.72 8.72
N LYS A 74 -0.92 8.15 9.98
CA LYS A 74 -2.11 8.87 10.44
C LYS A 74 -2.43 10.12 9.62
N ASN A 75 -1.42 10.73 9.00
CA ASN A 75 -1.58 11.95 8.20
C ASN A 75 -1.72 11.68 6.69
N ASN A 76 -1.48 10.44 6.23
CA ASN A 76 -1.58 10.08 4.82
C ASN A 76 -2.82 9.20 4.58
N ILE A 77 -3.99 9.85 4.53
CA ILE A 77 -5.28 9.22 4.25
C ILE A 77 -5.25 8.42 2.93
N ASN A 78 -4.33 8.75 2.00
CA ASN A 78 -4.18 8.04 0.74
C ASN A 78 -3.85 6.55 0.88
N ILE A 79 -3.30 6.13 2.02
CA ILE A 79 -3.07 4.72 2.33
C ILE A 79 -4.39 3.93 2.34
N ALA A 80 -5.52 4.54 2.74
CA ALA A 80 -6.82 3.88 2.66
C ALA A 80 -7.17 3.47 1.22
N GLY A 81 -6.82 4.30 0.23
CA GLY A 81 -6.96 3.94 -1.19
C GLY A 81 -6.15 2.70 -1.57
N TYR A 82 -4.95 2.51 -1.03
CA TYR A 82 -4.14 1.31 -1.25
C TYR A 82 -4.71 0.07 -0.58
N ILE A 83 -5.25 0.21 0.63
CA ILE A 83 -5.94 -0.89 1.31
C ILE A 83 -7.15 -1.33 0.48
N LEU A 84 -7.93 -0.37 -0.05
CA LEU A 84 -9.07 -0.67 -0.91
C LEU A 84 -8.64 -1.30 -2.26
N ALA A 85 -7.51 -0.87 -2.83
CA ALA A 85 -6.93 -1.51 -4.02
C ALA A 85 -6.55 -2.97 -3.76
N TRP A 86 -5.89 -3.25 -2.62
CA TRP A 86 -5.59 -4.61 -2.18
C TRP A 86 -6.87 -5.42 -1.94
N LEU A 87 -7.83 -4.89 -1.19
CA LEU A 87 -9.10 -5.56 -0.88
C LEU A 87 -9.84 -5.93 -2.17
N SER A 88 -9.91 -5.00 -3.12
CA SER A 88 -10.61 -5.24 -4.37
C SER A 88 -9.93 -6.31 -5.23
N TYR A 89 -8.60 -6.37 -5.23
CA TYR A 89 -7.87 -7.47 -5.87
C TYR A 89 -8.13 -8.80 -5.18
N MET A 90 -8.09 -8.85 -3.84
CA MET A 90 -8.41 -10.07 -3.11
C MET A 90 -9.82 -10.57 -3.45
N LEU A 91 -10.83 -9.71 -3.41
CA LEU A 91 -12.18 -10.11 -3.78
C LEU A 91 -12.30 -10.62 -5.24
N SER A 92 -11.42 -10.19 -6.14
CA SER A 92 -11.44 -10.60 -7.55
C SER A 92 -10.85 -11.99 -7.83
N LEU A 93 -9.98 -12.51 -6.96
CA LEU A 93 -9.28 -13.78 -7.19
C LEU A 93 -10.21 -15.00 -7.11
N LYS A 94 -11.34 -14.88 -6.41
CA LYS A 94 -12.34 -15.93 -6.29
C LYS A 94 -13.73 -15.34 -6.47
N GLN A 95 -14.44 -15.81 -7.50
CA GLN A 95 -15.80 -15.35 -7.79
C GLN A 95 -16.73 -15.64 -6.62
N ASN A 96 -17.55 -14.65 -6.28
CA ASN A 96 -18.59 -14.75 -5.26
C ASN A 96 -19.86 -14.06 -5.79
N ASP A 97 -20.98 -14.77 -5.80
CA ASP A 97 -22.23 -14.24 -6.39
C ASP A 97 -22.87 -13.13 -5.55
N GLU A 98 -22.58 -13.09 -4.24
CA GLU A 98 -23.07 -12.07 -3.31
C GLU A 98 -22.25 -10.78 -3.37
N ILE A 99 -20.98 -10.86 -3.77
CA ILE A 99 -20.02 -9.75 -3.76
C ILE A 99 -19.57 -9.46 -5.20
N ARG A 100 -20.30 -8.57 -5.88
CA ARG A 100 -20.04 -8.17 -7.27
C ARG A 100 -19.33 -6.82 -7.36
N LYS A 101 -19.52 -5.98 -6.34
CA LYS A 101 -18.90 -4.68 -6.19
C LYS A 101 -18.30 -4.55 -4.80
N LEU A 102 -17.35 -3.62 -4.66
CA LEU A 102 -16.77 -3.31 -3.35
C LEU A 102 -17.85 -2.77 -2.37
N GLN A 103 -18.90 -2.12 -2.88
CA GLN A 103 -20.09 -1.74 -2.10
C GLN A 103 -20.73 -2.92 -1.37
N ASP A 104 -20.87 -4.08 -2.02
CA ASP A 104 -21.52 -5.25 -1.43
C ASP A 104 -20.73 -5.76 -0.22
N PHE A 105 -19.39 -5.74 -0.33
CA PHE A 105 -18.50 -6.08 0.78
C PHE A 105 -18.59 -5.06 1.91
N TYR A 106 -18.59 -3.76 1.58
CA TYR A 106 -18.70 -2.68 2.55
C TYR A 106 -20.00 -2.79 3.37
N ASP A 107 -21.15 -3.00 2.71
CA ASP A 107 -22.44 -3.10 3.40
C ASP A 107 -22.50 -4.34 4.32
N LYS A 108 -21.86 -5.45 3.93
CA LYS A 108 -21.85 -6.70 4.70
C LYS A 108 -20.86 -6.69 5.87
N TYR A 109 -19.65 -6.17 5.66
CA TYR A 109 -18.52 -6.33 6.59
C TYR A 109 -18.01 -5.04 7.24
N ILE A 110 -18.46 -3.86 6.83
CA ILE A 110 -17.87 -2.59 7.28
C ILE A 110 -18.92 -1.69 7.94
N LYS A 111 -19.95 -1.28 7.20
CA LYS A 111 -20.90 -0.20 7.55
C LYS A 111 -21.45 -0.23 8.98
N ASN A 112 -21.81 -1.42 9.47
CA ASN A 112 -22.43 -1.61 10.77
C ASN A 112 -21.59 -2.46 11.73
N LYS A 113 -20.28 -2.58 11.48
CA LYS A 113 -19.39 -3.37 12.34
C LYS A 113 -18.66 -2.45 13.31
N ASP A 114 -18.82 -2.73 14.60
CA ASP A 114 -18.25 -1.93 15.70
C ASP A 114 -16.74 -1.72 15.56
N VAL A 115 -16.02 -2.72 15.05
CA VAL A 115 -14.57 -2.67 14.86
C VAL A 115 -14.13 -1.56 13.89
N TYR A 116 -14.91 -1.26 12.85
CA TYR A 116 -14.61 -0.18 11.88
C TYR A 116 -15.17 1.17 12.31
N ASN A 117 -16.27 1.17 13.07
CA ASN A 117 -16.97 2.37 13.56
C ASN A 117 -16.40 2.92 14.88
N LYS A 118 -15.49 2.18 15.52
CA LYS A 118 -14.86 2.60 16.76
C LYS A 118 -14.17 3.95 16.57
N LYS A 119 -14.56 4.92 17.42
CA LYS A 119 -13.97 6.25 17.40
C LYS A 119 -12.48 6.19 17.72
N LEU A 120 -11.68 6.75 16.82
CA LEU A 120 -10.24 6.91 16.96
C LEU A 120 -9.97 8.22 17.71
N THR A 121 -9.12 8.16 18.73
CA THR A 121 -8.67 9.37 19.44
C THR A 121 -7.34 9.86 18.88
N ASP A 122 -7.07 11.16 19.02
CA ASP A 122 -5.77 11.76 18.68
C ASP A 122 -5.41 11.71 17.18
N VAL A 123 -6.42 11.76 16.30
CA VAL A 123 -6.24 11.90 14.85
C VAL A 123 -7.10 13.03 14.30
N SER A 124 -6.60 13.75 13.30
CA SER A 124 -7.31 14.84 12.62
C SER A 124 -7.71 14.45 11.20
N GLY A 125 -8.96 14.71 10.81
CA GLY A 125 -9.45 14.53 9.44
C GLY A 125 -10.35 13.30 9.20
N TYR A 126 -10.47 12.41 10.19
CA TYR A 126 -11.38 11.26 10.25
C TYR A 126 -11.60 10.84 11.70
N ASP A 127 -12.78 10.30 12.03
CA ASP A 127 -13.11 9.83 13.38
C ASP A 127 -13.10 8.29 13.50
N SER A 128 -13.14 7.57 12.37
CA SER A 128 -13.18 6.09 12.35
C SER A 128 -12.50 5.52 11.10
N TYR A 129 -12.32 4.19 11.05
CA TYR A 129 -11.86 3.54 9.81
C TYR A 129 -12.93 3.59 8.72
N MET A 130 -14.21 3.51 9.10
CA MET A 130 -15.31 3.71 8.16
C MET A 130 -15.24 5.09 7.50
N ASP A 131 -14.94 6.15 8.25
CA ASP A 131 -14.82 7.51 7.73
C ASP A 131 -13.70 7.63 6.68
N LEU A 132 -12.59 6.90 6.86
CA LEU A 132 -11.51 6.83 5.88
C LEU A 132 -11.99 6.16 4.59
N ILE A 133 -12.71 5.05 4.73
CA ILE A 133 -13.23 4.27 3.62
C ILE A 133 -14.29 5.08 2.84
N ASP A 134 -15.14 5.83 3.53
CA ASP A 134 -16.20 6.66 2.94
C ASP A 134 -15.67 7.80 2.06
N LYS A 135 -14.44 8.28 2.31
CA LYS A 135 -13.76 9.24 1.41
C LYS A 135 -13.51 8.63 0.01
N TYR A 136 -13.43 7.30 -0.07
CA TYR A 136 -13.24 6.55 -1.31
C TYR A 136 -14.52 5.90 -1.85
N LYS A 137 -15.70 6.39 -1.44
CA LYS A 137 -17.01 5.85 -1.85
C LYS A 137 -17.17 5.65 -3.36
N GLU A 138 -16.54 6.46 -4.19
CA GLU A 138 -16.66 6.33 -5.65
C GLU A 138 -16.01 5.03 -6.15
N LEU A 139 -14.99 4.51 -5.46
CA LEU A 139 -14.41 3.19 -5.77
C LEU A 139 -15.38 2.05 -5.46
N MET A 140 -16.27 2.22 -4.47
CA MET A 140 -17.23 1.19 -4.08
C MET A 140 -18.18 0.81 -5.22
N THR A 141 -18.40 1.73 -6.16
CA THR A 141 -19.33 1.55 -7.29
C THR A 141 -18.77 0.70 -8.43
N ILE A 142 -17.44 0.52 -8.48
CA ILE A 142 -16.75 -0.20 -9.54
C ILE A 142 -16.91 -1.71 -9.33
N ASN A 143 -17.09 -2.44 -10.43
CA ASN A 143 -17.19 -3.89 -10.42
C ASN A 143 -15.84 -4.52 -10.03
N ILE A 144 -15.87 -5.51 -9.14
CA ILE A 144 -14.67 -6.23 -8.69
C ILE A 144 -13.91 -6.84 -9.87
N SER A 145 -14.58 -7.22 -10.97
CA SER A 145 -13.92 -7.72 -12.19
C SER A 145 -12.96 -6.71 -12.83
N SER A 146 -13.17 -5.41 -12.61
CA SER A 146 -12.35 -4.32 -13.16
C SER A 146 -11.26 -3.83 -12.19
N MET A 147 -11.26 -4.34 -10.95
CA MET A 147 -10.40 -3.88 -9.87
C MET A 147 -8.99 -4.47 -9.75
N PRO A 148 -8.63 -5.63 -10.35
CA PRO A 148 -7.25 -6.12 -10.30
C PRO A 148 -6.21 -5.09 -10.77
N ASN A 149 -6.61 -4.17 -11.65
CA ASN A 149 -5.75 -3.17 -12.27
C ASN A 149 -5.07 -2.23 -11.24
N PHE A 150 -5.68 -1.99 -10.08
CA PHE A 150 -5.15 -1.06 -9.08
C PHE A 150 -4.04 -1.66 -8.23
N TYR A 151 -4.09 -2.97 -8.02
CA TYR A 151 -3.18 -3.67 -7.12
C TYR A 151 -1.81 -3.91 -7.75
N GLY A 152 -1.75 -4.16 -9.06
CA GLY A 152 -0.50 -4.41 -9.78
C GLY A 152 0.56 -3.33 -9.55
N PRO A 153 0.25 -2.03 -9.80
CA PRO A 153 1.18 -0.93 -9.53
C PRO A 153 1.58 -0.83 -8.05
N LEU A 154 0.65 -1.00 -7.11
CA LEU A 154 0.95 -0.98 -5.67
C LEU A 154 1.95 -2.08 -5.30
N LYS A 155 1.72 -3.32 -5.77
CA LYS A 155 2.62 -4.44 -5.50
C LYS A 155 4.01 -4.20 -6.10
N SER A 156 4.07 -3.75 -7.35
CA SER A 156 5.33 -3.43 -8.03
C SER A 156 6.11 -2.31 -7.33
N LEU A 157 5.40 -1.29 -6.84
CA LEU A 157 5.98 -0.21 -6.05
C LEU A 157 6.62 -0.72 -4.77
N CYS A 158 5.97 -1.65 -4.07
CA CYS A 158 6.51 -2.29 -2.88
C CYS A 158 7.64 -3.29 -3.14
N ASP A 159 7.61 -4.00 -4.26
CA ASP A 159 8.72 -4.83 -4.72
C ASP A 159 9.95 -3.96 -5.00
N MET A 160 9.77 -2.84 -5.70
CA MET A 160 10.83 -1.86 -5.97
C MET A 160 11.42 -1.32 -4.67
N TYR A 161 10.59 -0.91 -3.70
CA TYR A 161 11.07 -0.46 -2.39
C TYR A 161 11.87 -1.57 -1.67
N THR A 162 11.32 -2.78 -1.61
CA THR A 162 11.93 -3.91 -0.89
C THR A 162 13.27 -4.33 -1.49
N GLU A 163 13.38 -4.39 -2.80
CA GLU A 163 14.60 -4.80 -3.47
C GLU A 163 15.67 -3.70 -3.50
N CYS A 164 15.27 -2.44 -3.74
CA CYS A 164 16.21 -1.35 -3.93
C CYS A 164 16.64 -0.67 -2.64
N ILE A 165 15.70 -0.39 -1.75
CA ILE A 165 15.98 0.35 -0.52
C ILE A 165 16.41 -0.62 0.57
N ARG A 166 15.62 -1.67 0.82
CA ARG A 166 15.89 -2.59 1.93
C ARG A 166 17.00 -3.59 1.60
N SER A 167 16.87 -4.29 0.48
CA SER A 167 17.84 -5.33 0.09
C SER A 167 19.12 -4.76 -0.51
N LYS A 168 19.16 -3.44 -0.79
CA LYS A 168 20.29 -2.72 -1.38
C LYS A 168 20.79 -3.41 -2.65
N SER A 169 19.87 -3.80 -3.53
CA SER A 169 20.21 -4.38 -4.82
C SER A 169 20.97 -3.37 -5.68
N ASP A 170 21.63 -3.85 -6.72
CA ASP A 170 22.29 -2.96 -7.67
C ASP A 170 21.28 -2.08 -8.43
N CYS A 171 21.80 -1.00 -8.98
CA CYS A 171 20.99 0.01 -9.64
C CYS A 171 20.35 -0.54 -10.93
N THR A 172 20.94 -1.56 -11.56
CA THR A 172 20.39 -2.21 -12.74
C THR A 172 19.11 -2.96 -12.42
N ASN A 173 19.09 -3.75 -11.34
CA ASN A 173 17.88 -4.41 -10.85
C ASN A 173 16.81 -3.38 -10.44
N CYS A 174 17.23 -2.27 -9.84
CA CYS A 174 16.31 -1.18 -9.50
C CYS A 174 15.68 -0.51 -10.70
N LEU A 175 16.44 -0.35 -11.78
CA LEU A 175 15.93 0.16 -13.03
C LEU A 175 14.91 -0.81 -13.65
N GLU A 176 15.14 -2.11 -13.58
CA GLU A 176 14.17 -3.12 -14.03
C GLU A 176 12.87 -3.05 -13.24
N LYS A 177 12.94 -2.93 -11.91
CA LYS A 177 11.75 -2.74 -11.07
C LYS A 177 11.01 -1.44 -11.37
N ALA A 178 11.73 -0.35 -11.62
CA ALA A 178 11.12 0.91 -12.01
C ALA A 178 10.37 0.81 -13.36
N LYS A 179 10.91 0.04 -14.32
CA LYS A 179 10.24 -0.25 -15.60
C LYS A 179 9.00 -1.13 -15.43
N ASP A 180 9.06 -2.13 -14.54
CA ASP A 180 7.89 -2.94 -14.20
C ASP A 180 6.77 -2.08 -13.59
N PHE A 181 7.11 -1.18 -12.68
CA PHE A 181 6.16 -0.22 -12.11
C PHE A 181 5.55 0.66 -13.20
N ASP A 182 6.38 1.25 -14.07
CA ASP A 182 5.91 2.11 -15.16
C ASP A 182 4.93 1.40 -16.10
N SER A 183 5.23 0.15 -16.48
CA SER A 183 4.34 -0.66 -17.32
C SER A 183 2.96 -0.82 -16.67
N LYS A 184 2.93 -1.29 -15.42
CA LYS A 184 1.69 -1.53 -14.67
C LYS A 184 0.93 -0.22 -14.42
N TYR A 185 1.64 0.87 -14.12
CA TYR A 185 1.03 2.17 -13.92
C TYR A 185 0.39 2.70 -15.21
N ARG A 186 1.03 2.54 -16.37
CA ARG A 186 0.45 2.94 -17.67
C ARG A 186 -0.79 2.13 -18.02
N GLU A 187 -0.79 0.82 -17.75
CA GLU A 187 -1.96 -0.04 -17.93
C GLU A 187 -3.14 0.44 -17.10
N LEU A 188 -2.89 0.72 -15.81
CA LEU A 188 -3.90 1.30 -14.93
C LEU A 188 -4.37 2.66 -15.46
N ASN A 189 -3.46 3.61 -15.68
CA ASN A 189 -3.76 4.96 -16.18
C ASN A 189 -4.39 4.96 -17.59
N GLY A 190 -4.38 3.84 -18.33
CA GLY A 190 -5.07 3.69 -19.60
C GLY A 190 -6.55 3.33 -19.49
N SER A 191 -7.01 2.88 -18.32
CA SER A 191 -8.33 2.27 -18.13
C SER A 191 -9.53 3.21 -18.31
N ASP A 192 -10.69 2.63 -18.61
CA ASP A 192 -11.97 3.35 -18.82
C ASP A 192 -12.55 4.00 -17.56
N ILE A 193 -11.88 3.88 -16.41
CA ILE A 193 -12.32 4.42 -15.10
C ILE A 193 -11.92 5.91 -14.95
N LYS A 194 -11.30 6.50 -15.99
CA LYS A 194 -10.93 7.92 -16.05
C LYS A 194 -12.14 8.82 -15.77
N GLY A 195 -12.05 9.61 -14.71
CA GLY A 195 -13.09 10.56 -14.28
C GLY A 195 -13.64 10.28 -12.88
N ASN A 196 -13.35 9.13 -12.29
CA ASN A 196 -13.65 8.86 -10.88
C ASN A 196 -12.61 9.57 -9.97
N ASN A 197 -13.06 10.37 -9.02
CA ASN A 197 -12.17 11.18 -8.18
C ASN A 197 -11.31 10.31 -7.26
N SER A 198 -11.93 9.32 -6.63
CA SER A 198 -11.24 8.37 -5.76
C SER A 198 -10.19 7.52 -6.51
N TYR A 199 -10.47 7.20 -7.77
CA TYR A 199 -9.52 6.55 -8.70
C TYR A 199 -8.30 7.44 -8.97
N MET A 200 -8.53 8.70 -9.32
CA MET A 200 -7.47 9.66 -9.63
C MET A 200 -6.58 9.92 -8.41
N ASN A 201 -7.15 9.88 -7.20
CA ASN A 201 -6.38 9.98 -5.95
C ASN A 201 -5.41 8.82 -5.74
N ILE A 202 -5.81 7.59 -6.05
CA ILE A 202 -4.91 6.43 -5.98
C ILE A 202 -3.78 6.59 -7.01
N LEU A 203 -4.10 6.96 -8.25
CA LEU A 203 -3.10 7.20 -9.30
C LEU A 203 -2.11 8.30 -8.91
N TYR A 204 -2.63 9.42 -8.42
CA TYR A 204 -1.81 10.52 -7.95
C TYR A 204 -0.85 10.07 -6.85
N SER A 205 -1.36 9.33 -5.86
CA SER A 205 -0.56 8.81 -4.76
C SER A 205 0.53 7.85 -5.27
N LEU A 206 0.18 6.88 -6.13
CA LEU A 206 1.15 5.95 -6.73
C LEU A 206 2.27 6.68 -7.49
N SER A 207 1.91 7.67 -8.31
CA SER A 207 2.89 8.45 -9.08
C SER A 207 3.82 9.26 -8.17
N THR A 208 3.26 9.88 -7.14
CA THR A 208 4.01 10.68 -6.16
C THR A 208 4.94 9.78 -5.35
N ASP A 209 4.47 8.62 -4.91
CA ASP A 209 5.26 7.68 -4.14
C ASP A 209 6.39 7.04 -4.95
N TYR A 210 6.14 6.70 -6.20
CA TYR A 210 7.18 6.26 -7.12
C TYR A 210 8.23 7.36 -7.35
N ASN A 211 7.83 8.60 -7.64
CA ASN A 211 8.78 9.68 -7.91
C ASN A 211 9.65 9.98 -6.67
N ASN A 212 9.06 9.92 -5.48
CA ASN A 212 9.80 10.02 -4.21
C ASN A 212 10.78 8.86 -4.02
N LEU A 213 10.36 7.61 -4.31
CA LEU A 213 11.23 6.44 -4.21
C LEU A 213 12.38 6.50 -5.22
N LYS A 214 12.08 6.84 -6.48
CA LYS A 214 13.05 7.05 -7.55
C LYS A 214 14.14 8.04 -7.13
N LYS A 215 13.75 9.17 -6.52
CA LYS A 215 14.70 10.16 -6.00
C LYS A 215 15.64 9.56 -4.94
N ASN A 216 15.09 8.81 -3.97
CA ASN A 216 15.88 8.16 -2.93
C ASN A 216 16.86 7.11 -3.50
N ILE A 217 16.41 6.32 -4.48
CA ILE A 217 17.27 5.35 -5.18
C ILE A 217 18.38 6.07 -5.94
N PHE A 218 18.06 7.16 -6.66
CA PHE A 218 19.04 7.92 -7.41
C PHE A 218 20.17 8.48 -6.53
N GLU A 219 19.84 9.02 -5.36
CA GLU A 219 20.85 9.50 -4.39
C GLU A 219 21.85 8.40 -3.98
N LYS A 220 21.47 7.12 -4.06
CA LYS A 220 22.33 5.96 -3.78
C LYS A 220 23.02 5.40 -5.02
N CYS A 221 22.51 5.70 -6.20
CA CYS A 221 22.89 5.11 -7.48
C CYS A 221 23.67 6.05 -8.41
N SER A 222 23.91 7.30 -7.99
CA SER A 222 24.46 8.40 -8.79
C SER A 222 25.71 8.03 -9.60
N ASP A 223 26.51 7.10 -9.10
CA ASP A 223 27.81 6.75 -9.67
C ASP A 223 27.73 5.62 -10.71
N SER A 224 26.57 4.97 -10.86
CA SER A 224 26.41 3.72 -11.63
C SER A 224 25.41 3.80 -12.79
N ILE A 225 24.41 4.68 -12.71
CA ILE A 225 23.34 4.81 -13.72
C ILE A 225 22.90 6.26 -13.85
N ASN A 226 22.66 6.71 -15.09
CA ASN A 226 22.06 8.03 -15.35
C ASN A 226 20.58 8.05 -14.93
N ILE A 227 20.17 9.06 -14.15
CA ILE A 227 18.78 9.26 -13.68
C ILE A 227 17.74 9.25 -14.81
N SER A 228 18.14 9.69 -16.01
CA SER A 228 17.29 9.70 -17.21
C SER A 228 16.87 8.30 -17.66
N SER A 229 17.56 7.26 -17.18
CA SER A 229 17.22 5.87 -17.48
C SER A 229 15.96 5.42 -16.75
N PHE A 230 15.67 6.00 -15.58
CA PHE A 230 14.48 5.65 -14.80
C PHE A 230 13.24 6.32 -15.40
N PRO A 231 12.14 5.56 -15.63
CA PRO A 231 10.90 6.12 -16.14
C PRO A 231 10.44 7.34 -15.35
N GLU A 232 9.91 8.33 -16.06
CA GLU A 232 9.25 9.49 -15.48
C GLU A 232 7.75 9.26 -15.49
N ILE A 233 7.15 9.29 -14.31
CA ILE A 233 5.73 9.07 -14.13
C ILE A 233 5.08 10.42 -13.90
N LYS A 234 4.23 10.82 -14.84
CA LYS A 234 3.41 12.02 -14.68
C LYS A 234 2.23 11.70 -13.76
N PRO A 235 1.89 12.61 -12.84
CA PRO A 235 0.64 12.50 -12.10
C PRO A 235 -0.53 12.53 -13.08
N PRO A 236 -1.69 11.96 -12.70
CA PRO A 236 -2.86 11.97 -13.55
C PRO A 236 -3.33 13.42 -13.81
N GLU A 237 -3.80 13.70 -15.03
CA GLU A 237 -4.32 15.02 -15.43
C GLU A 237 -5.83 15.09 -15.17
N GLY A 238 -6.31 16.18 -14.57
CA GLY A 238 -7.74 16.44 -14.38
C GLY A 238 -8.07 17.06 -13.02
N PRO A 239 -9.32 17.51 -12.82
CA PRO A 239 -9.79 17.98 -11.52
C PRO A 239 -10.04 16.78 -10.60
N PHE A 240 -9.32 16.70 -9.49
CA PHE A 240 -9.59 15.73 -8.42
C PHE A 240 -9.22 16.31 -7.05
N GLU A 241 -9.90 15.87 -5.99
CA GLU A 241 -9.69 16.32 -4.62
C GLU A 241 -8.64 15.47 -3.91
N ILE A 242 -7.48 16.04 -3.63
CA ILE A 242 -6.45 15.37 -2.84
C ILE A 242 -6.88 15.35 -1.36
N PHE A 243 -6.92 14.15 -0.76
CA PHE A 243 -7.19 13.98 0.67
C PHE A 243 -5.93 14.23 1.49
N GLU A 244 -5.50 15.49 1.61
CA GLU A 244 -4.45 15.86 2.57
C GLU A 244 -5.04 16.13 3.96
N VAL A 245 -4.36 15.64 5.00
CA VAL A 245 -4.69 16.01 6.38
C VAL A 245 -4.20 17.43 6.63
N THR A 246 -5.09 18.40 6.51
CA THR A 246 -4.84 19.76 6.95
C THR A 246 -4.60 19.75 8.46
N SER A 247 -3.35 19.94 8.88
CA SER A 247 -3.04 20.28 10.27
C SER A 247 -3.87 21.50 10.66
N SER A 248 -4.53 21.45 11.81
CA SER A 248 -5.63 22.34 12.25
C SER A 248 -5.24 23.82 12.51
N SER A 249 -4.25 24.35 11.78
CA SER A 249 -3.85 25.75 11.80
C SER A 249 -3.90 26.45 10.43
N SER A 250 -4.41 25.81 9.37
CA SER A 250 -4.55 26.45 8.06
C SER A 250 -6.00 26.39 7.58
N SER A 251 -6.74 27.48 7.83
CA SER A 251 -8.03 27.73 7.19
C SER A 251 -7.80 28.22 5.76
N ILE A 252 -7.61 27.31 4.81
CA ILE A 252 -7.70 27.64 3.39
C ILE A 252 -8.61 26.61 2.73
N ALA A 253 -9.77 27.10 2.29
CA ALA A 253 -10.73 26.35 1.50
C ALA A 253 -10.05 25.61 0.35
N SER A 254 -10.37 24.32 0.19
CA SER A 254 -9.99 23.48 -0.93
C SER A 254 -10.43 24.13 -2.25
N LYS A 255 -9.49 24.77 -2.94
CA LYS A 255 -9.66 25.26 -4.30
C LYS A 255 -8.77 24.45 -5.23
N LEU A 256 -9.42 23.87 -6.23
CA LEU A 256 -8.89 23.34 -7.49
C LEU A 256 -7.43 23.77 -7.74
N ILE A 257 -6.51 22.81 -7.74
CA ILE A 257 -5.08 23.06 -7.92
C ILE A 257 -4.83 23.55 -9.36
N PRO A 258 -4.36 24.79 -9.59
CA PRO A 258 -3.76 25.18 -10.85
C PRO A 258 -2.28 24.76 -10.82
N VAL A 259 -1.87 24.00 -11.83
CA VAL A 259 -0.59 23.28 -12.00
C VAL A 259 0.65 24.21 -12.12
N LEU A 260 0.91 25.14 -11.20
CA LEU A 260 1.95 26.16 -11.44
C LEU A 260 2.86 26.60 -10.27
N LEU A 261 2.86 25.94 -9.10
CA LEU A 261 3.71 26.39 -7.98
C LEU A 261 4.49 25.26 -7.29
N ILE A 262 5.36 24.56 -8.01
CA ILE A 262 6.41 23.73 -7.40
C ILE A 262 7.78 24.12 -7.96
N PHE A 263 8.21 25.35 -7.66
CA PHE A 263 9.62 25.71 -7.59
C PHE A 263 9.79 26.62 -6.37
N PHE A 264 10.82 26.33 -5.56
CA PHE A 264 11.28 27.03 -4.34
C PHE A 264 10.70 26.56 -2.99
N ALA A 265 11.39 25.60 -2.35
CA ALA A 265 12.09 25.81 -1.07
C ALA A 265 12.83 24.51 -0.61
N ILE A 266 14.12 24.62 -0.31
CA ILE A 266 15.04 23.64 0.33
C ILE A 266 15.65 24.37 1.58
N PRO A 267 16.43 23.81 2.54
CA PRO A 267 16.63 22.46 3.14
C PRO A 267 16.53 22.47 4.72
N VAL A 268 16.91 21.33 5.33
CA VAL A 268 17.52 21.14 6.68
C VAL A 268 16.59 20.59 7.76
N PHE A 269 16.56 19.26 7.96
CA PHE A 269 16.47 18.56 9.28
C PHE A 269 16.76 17.05 9.13
N LEU A 270 17.96 16.65 8.66
CA LEU A 270 18.36 15.24 8.50
C LEU A 270 19.37 14.73 9.55
N GLY A 271 19.59 15.47 10.65
CA GLY A 271 20.72 15.22 11.56
C GLY A 271 20.46 14.38 12.81
N ILE A 272 19.20 14.08 13.21
CA ILE A 272 18.96 13.64 14.62
C ILE A 272 18.33 12.24 14.76
N ALA A 273 17.62 11.70 13.76
CA ALA A 273 16.93 10.41 13.91
C ALA A 273 17.79 9.14 13.61
N TYR A 274 19.01 9.31 13.09
CA TYR A 274 19.81 8.19 12.56
C TYR A 274 20.40 7.24 13.62
N LYS A 275 20.36 7.58 14.92
CA LYS A 275 21.16 6.86 15.93
C LYS A 275 20.41 5.82 16.77
N TYR A 276 19.07 5.76 16.75
CA TYR A 276 18.32 4.94 17.74
C TYR A 276 17.31 3.91 17.20
N SER A 277 17.13 3.76 15.89
CA SER A 277 16.24 2.73 15.30
C SER A 277 16.96 1.54 14.65
N LEU A 278 18.27 1.67 14.39
CA LEU A 278 19.04 0.78 13.52
C LEU A 278 19.37 -0.61 14.12
N PHE A 279 19.15 -0.86 15.41
CA PHE A 279 19.78 -2.00 16.09
C PHE A 279 18.90 -3.24 16.32
N GLY A 280 17.57 -3.13 16.19
CA GLY A 280 16.63 -4.24 16.45
C GLY A 280 16.11 -4.95 15.19
N PHE A 281 15.68 -4.19 14.18
CA PHE A 281 14.94 -4.70 13.02
C PHE A 281 15.82 -5.21 11.88
N ASP A 282 16.99 -4.59 11.64
CA ASP A 282 17.94 -5.02 10.60
C ASP A 282 18.31 -6.51 10.76
N LYS A 283 18.40 -6.99 12.01
CA LYS A 283 18.88 -8.34 12.30
C LYS A 283 17.88 -9.46 11.96
N ARG A 284 16.57 -9.19 11.93
CA ARG A 284 15.55 -10.21 11.62
C ARG A 284 15.24 -10.30 10.12
N LEU A 285 15.07 -9.17 9.44
CA LEU A 285 14.75 -9.12 8.00
C LEU A 285 15.98 -9.40 7.11
N HIS A 286 17.19 -8.99 7.52
CA HIS A 286 18.44 -9.43 6.86
C HIS A 286 18.56 -10.96 6.88
N ARG A 287 18.10 -11.60 7.96
CA ARG A 287 18.06 -13.07 8.09
C ARG A 287 17.07 -13.73 7.13
N GLN A 288 15.92 -13.11 6.87
CA GLN A 288 14.94 -13.60 5.87
C GLN A 288 15.45 -13.38 4.42
N CYS A 289 16.02 -12.22 4.11
CA CYS A 289 16.64 -11.96 2.79
C CYS A 289 17.80 -12.94 2.50
N LEU A 290 18.64 -13.23 3.50
CA LEU A 290 19.68 -14.26 3.41
C LEU A 290 19.10 -15.67 3.21
N ARG A 291 17.96 -16.01 3.84
CA ARG A 291 17.27 -17.29 3.62
C ARG A 291 16.75 -17.43 2.19
N GLU A 292 16.19 -16.38 1.61
CA GLU A 292 15.72 -16.39 0.21
C GLU A 292 16.88 -16.49 -0.79
N LYS A 293 18.01 -15.81 -0.55
CA LYS A 293 19.23 -15.99 -1.36
C LYS A 293 19.74 -17.43 -1.29
N LEU A 294 19.76 -18.05 -0.11
CA LEU A 294 20.14 -19.45 0.07
C LEU A 294 19.20 -20.42 -0.66
N LYS A 295 17.87 -20.20 -0.60
CA LYS A 295 16.89 -21.01 -1.34
C LYS A 295 17.10 -20.91 -2.85
N LYS A 296 17.35 -19.71 -3.39
CA LYS A 296 17.65 -19.51 -4.82
C LYS A 296 18.93 -20.24 -5.26
N VAL A 297 20.00 -20.22 -4.44
CA VAL A 297 21.24 -20.95 -4.72
C VAL A 297 21.01 -22.47 -4.68
N LYS A 298 20.30 -22.98 -3.68
CA LYS A 298 19.97 -24.41 -3.57
C LYS A 298 19.14 -24.90 -4.76
N LYS A 299 18.17 -24.09 -5.23
CA LYS A 299 17.37 -24.39 -6.42
C LYS A 299 18.21 -24.43 -7.70
N LYS A 300 19.23 -23.56 -7.82
CA LYS A 300 20.19 -23.60 -8.93
C LYS A 300 21.07 -24.86 -8.88
N MET A 301 21.60 -25.23 -7.72
CA MET A 301 22.44 -26.44 -7.58
C MET A 301 21.68 -27.73 -7.95
N ASN A 302 20.41 -27.84 -7.54
CA ASN A 302 19.56 -28.98 -7.89
C ASN A 302 19.21 -29.05 -9.40
N HIS A 303 19.50 -28.02 -10.18
CA HIS A 303 19.28 -27.99 -11.63
C HIS A 303 20.55 -28.37 -12.42
N TYR A 304 21.69 -28.49 -11.73
CA TYR A 304 22.98 -28.89 -12.30
C TYR A 304 23.41 -30.31 -11.87
N ILE A 305 22.53 -31.03 -11.17
CA ILE A 305 22.64 -32.47 -10.87
C ILE A 305 21.58 -33.17 -11.72
#